data_AF-A0A5S9MHQ5-F1
#
_entry.id   AF-A0A5S9MHQ5-F1
#
_cell.length_a   1.000
_cell.length_b   1.000
_cell.length_c   1.000
_cell.angle_alpha   90.00
_cell.angle_beta   90.00
_cell.angle_gamma   90.00
#
_symmetry.space_group_name_H-M   'P 1'
#
loop_
_entity.id
_entity.type
_entity.pdbx_description
1 polymer ?
#
loop_
_entity_poly.entity_id
_entity_poly.type
_entity_poly.pdbx_seq_one_letter_code
_entity_poly.pdbx_strand_id
1 'polypeptide(L)' 'MEIEILGYDRRGLLNEVLQAVNETKTNISSVSGKSDRNKVATIHMAIFIQNINHLHKVVERIKQIKDIYSVRRFMN' A
#
# COMPACT_ATOMS: atom_id res chain seq x y z
N MET A 1 6.43 -9.49 -4.44
CA MET A 1 6.07 -8.31 -5.27
C MET A 1 6.22 -7.09 -4.40
N GLU A 2 6.91 -6.05 -4.84
CA GLU A 2 7.05 -4.82 -4.07
C GLU A 2 6.16 -3.72 -4.65
N ILE A 3 5.49 -2.98 -3.77
CA ILE A 3 4.67 -1.84 -4.11
C ILE A 3 5.06 -0.64 -3.26
N GLU A 4 4.92 0.55 -3.85
CA GLU A 4 5.03 1.83 -3.20
C GLU A 4 3.66 2.50 -3.15
N ILE A 5 3.31 3.02 -1.99
CA ILE A 5 2.05 3.71 -1.72
C ILE A 5 2.40 5.10 -1.20
N LEU A 6 1.86 6.12 -1.88
CA LEU A 6 2.00 7.52 -1.49
C LEU A 6 0.64 8.06 -1.08
N GLY A 7 0.58 8.78 0.04
CA GLY A 7 -0.65 9.41 0.52
C GLY A 7 -0.37 10.49 1.57
N TYR A 8 -1.43 11.16 2.03
CA TYR A 8 -1.35 12.12 3.12
C TYR A 8 -1.22 11.41 4.47
N ASP A 9 -0.18 11.72 5.25
CA ASP A 9 0.04 11.17 6.57
C ASP A 9 -0.97 11.74 7.59
N ARG A 10 -2.11 11.06 7.67
CA ARG A 10 -3.09 11.23 8.73
C ARG A 10 -3.05 10.06 9.70
N ARG A 11 -3.52 10.34 10.92
CA ARG A 11 -3.63 9.33 11.98
C ARG A 11 -4.38 8.10 11.45
N GLY A 12 -3.73 6.94 11.55
CA GLY A 12 -4.33 5.65 11.18
C GLY A 12 -4.12 5.22 9.73
N LEU A 13 -3.52 6.05 8.86
CA LEU A 13 -3.36 5.72 7.43
C LEU A 13 -2.68 4.37 7.20
N LEU A 14 -1.53 4.12 7.87
CA LEU A 14 -0.81 2.85 7.73
C LEU A 14 -1.68 1.64 8.12
N ASN A 15 -2.50 1.77 9.16
CA ASN A 15 -3.37 0.68 9.61
C ASN A 15 -4.48 0.38 8.59
N GLU A 16 -5.08 1.41 7.99
CA GLU A 16 -6.07 1.25 6.93
C GLU A 16 -5.46 0.57 5.69
N VAL A 17 -4.23 0.94 5.32
CA VAL A 17 -3.50 0.30 4.22
C VAL A 17 -3.27 -1.18 4.52
N LEU A 18 -2.81 -1.54 5.73
CA LEU A 18 -2.62 -2.93 6.14
C LEU A 18 -3.94 -3.71 6.10
N GLN A 19 -5.03 -3.11 6.57
CA GLN A 19 -6.36 -3.73 6.56
C GLN A 19 -6.87 -3.99 5.14
N ALA A 20 -6.72 -3.01 4.24
CA ALA A 20 -7.11 -3.14 2.83
C ALA A 20 -6.38 -4.29 2.13
N VAL A 21 -5.09 -4.49 2.40
CA VAL A 21 -4.33 -5.63 1.86
C VAL A 21 -4.80 -6.94 2.49
N ASN A 22 -5.06 -6.97 3.79
CA ASN A 22 -5.51 -8.18 4.47
C ASN A 22 -6.88 -8.69 3.95
N GLU A 23 -7.81 -7.79 3.64
CA GLU A 23 -9.11 -8.14 3.05
C GLU A 23 -9.01 -8.81 1.66
N THR A 24 -7.91 -8.56 0.95
CA THR A 24 -7.62 -9.24 -0.31
C THR A 24 -7.03 -10.64 -0.14
N LYS A 25 -6.87 -11.10 1.12
CA LYS A 25 -6.25 -12.38 1.50
C LYS A 25 -4.80 -12.49 1.00
N THR A 26 -4.10 -11.36 1.00
CA THR A 26 -2.73 -11.24 0.50
C THR A 26 -1.76 -11.25 1.67
N ASN A 27 -0.80 -12.18 1.65
CA ASN A 27 0.26 -12.23 2.65
C ASN A 27 1.24 -11.06 2.45
N ILE A 28 1.59 -10.39 3.53
CA ILE A 28 2.59 -9.31 3.59
C ILE A 28 3.88 -9.89 4.15
N SER A 29 4.99 -9.77 3.41
CA SER A 29 6.31 -10.22 3.86
C SER A 29 7.10 -9.13 4.55
N SER A 30 6.92 -7.86 4.14
CA SER A 30 7.52 -6.72 4.81
C SER A 30 6.70 -5.46 4.56
N VAL A 31 6.76 -4.54 5.53
CA VAL A 31 6.19 -3.20 5.42
C VAL A 31 7.15 -2.21 6.06
N SER A 32 7.38 -1.10 5.38
CA SER A 32 8.14 0.04 5.88
C SER A 32 7.38 1.30 5.53
N GLY A 33 7.09 2.13 6.53
CA GLY A 33 6.40 3.39 6.36
C GLY A 33 7.25 4.52 6.91
N LYS A 34 7.38 5.61 6.15
CA LYS A 34 7.98 6.87 6.59
C LYS A 34 7.07 8.02 6.20
N SER A 35 7.08 9.09 6.98
CA SER A 35 6.48 10.36 6.58
C SER A 35 7.53 11.46 6.52
N ASP A 36 7.35 12.38 5.59
CA ASP A 36 8.18 13.57 5.47
C ASP A 36 7.58 14.78 6.21
N ARG A 37 8.29 15.92 6.18
CA ARG A 37 7.83 17.16 6.83
C ARG A 37 6.59 17.77 6.18
N ASN A 38 6.23 17.33 4.97
CA ASN A 38 5.07 17.81 4.22
C ASN A 38 3.84 16.94 4.47
N LYS A 39 3.89 16.02 5.45
CA LYS A 39 2.86 15.02 5.72
C LYS A 39 2.57 14.14 4.51
N VAL A 40 3.59 13.80 3.73
CA VAL A 40 3.49 12.75 2.72
C VAL A 40 3.98 11.46 3.36
N ALA A 41 3.09 10.47 3.45
CA ALA A 41 3.44 9.11 3.80
C ALA A 41 3.94 8.37 2.55
N THR A 42 5.10 7.75 2.67
CA THR A 42 5.62 6.76 1.72
C THR A 42 5.67 5.41 2.41
N ILE A 43 4.88 4.46 1.90
CA ILE A 43 4.83 3.09 2.41
C ILE A 43 5.38 2.16 1.32
N HIS A 44 6.44 1.45 1.64
CA HIS A 44 6.96 0.35 0.84
C HIS A 44 6.45 -0.96 1.44
N MET A 45 5.88 -1.83 0.60
CA MET A 45 5.34 -3.10 1.05
C MET A 45 5.71 -4.22 0.10
N ALA A 46 6.24 -5.31 0.64
CA ALA A 46 6.43 -6.55 -0.09
C ALA A 46 5.27 -7.51 0.21
N ILE A 47 4.62 -7.98 -0.84
CA ILE A 47 3.42 -8.83 -0.80
C ILE A 47 3.56 -10.05 -1.72
N PHE A 48 2.85 -11.12 -1.37
CA PHE A 48 2.77 -12.33 -2.19
C PHE A 48 1.62 -12.26 -3.19
N ILE A 49 1.97 -12.16 -4.48
CA ILE A 49 1.02 -12.03 -5.59
C ILE A 49 1.05 -13.30 -6.44
N GLN A 50 -0.13 -13.81 -6.77
CA GLN A 50 -0.31 -15.05 -7.54
C GLN A 50 -0.33 -14.80 -9.06
N ASN A 51 -0.92 -13.68 -9.49
CA ASN A 51 -1.03 -13.27 -10.89
C ASN A 51 -1.37 -11.79 -10.99
N ILE A 52 -1.44 -11.26 -12.21
CA ILE A 52 -1.71 -9.84 -12.46
C ILE A 52 -3.10 -9.39 -11.98
N ASN A 53 -4.11 -10.25 -12.08
CA ASN A 53 -5.46 -9.93 -11.61
C ASN A 53 -5.51 -9.79 -10.08
N HIS A 54 -4.78 -10.64 -9.35
CA HIS A 54 -4.61 -10.51 -7.92
C HIS A 54 -3.91 -9.18 -7.56
N LEU A 55 -2.82 -8.82 -8.26
CA LEU A 55 -2.17 -7.52 -8.05
C LEU A 55 -3.14 -6.35 -8.26
N HIS A 56 -3.90 -6.36 -9.36
CA HIS A 56 -4.88 -5.31 -9.64
C HIS A 56 -5.92 -5.19 -8.53
N LYS A 57 -6.44 -6.31 -8.01
CA LYS A 57 -7.39 -6.29 -6.90
C LYS A 57 -6.80 -5.65 -5.64
N VAL A 58 -5.55 -5.97 -5.29
CA VAL A 58 -4.85 -5.36 -4.14
C VAL A 58 -4.70 -3.85 -4.35
N VAL A 59 -4.20 -3.45 -5.52
CA VAL A 59 -3.98 -2.04 -5.87
C VAL A 59 -5.26 -1.23 -5.81
N GLU A 60 -6.35 -1.72 -6.41
CA GLU A 60 -7.64 -1.03 -6.41
C GLU A 60 -8.22 -0.94 -5.00
N ARG A 61 -8.03 -1.96 -4.15
CA ARG A 61 -8.48 -1.90 -2.76
C ARG A 61 -7.73 -0.82 -1.96
N ILE A 62 -6.41 -0.68 -2.15
CA ILE A 62 -5.62 0.37 -1.49
C ILE A 62 -6.04 1.76 -1.99
N LYS A 63 -6.26 1.93 -3.30
CA LYS A 63 -6.66 3.22 -3.89
C LYS A 63 -8.02 3.73 -3.39
N GLN A 64 -8.88 2.86 -2.85
CA GLN A 64 -10.14 3.27 -2.23
C GLN A 64 -9.95 3.98 -0.89
N ILE A 65 -8.78 3.86 -0.26
CA ILE A 65 -8.48 4.56 0.98
C ILE A 65 -8.37 6.06 0.68
N LYS A 66 -9.11 6.85 1.46
CA LYS A 66 -9.08 8.31 1.36
C LYS A 66 -7.67 8.83 1.59
N ASP A 67 -7.28 9.81 0.78
CA ASP A 67 -6.01 10.53 0.84
C ASP A 67 -4.78 9.72 0.33
N ILE A 68 -5.00 8.60 -0.35
CA ILE A 68 -3.98 7.95 -1.19
C ILE A 68 -3.81 8.71 -2.50
N TYR A 69 -2.59 9.09 -2.82
CA TYR A 69 -2.23 9.77 -4.07
C TYR A 69 -1.89 8.78 -5.19
N SER A 70 -1.10 7.74 -4.87
CA SER A 70 -0.75 6.72 -5.86
C SER A 70 -0.33 5.41 -5.22
N VAL A 71 -0.57 4.32 -5.96
CA VAL A 71 -0.06 2.98 -5.66
C VAL A 71 0.64 2.48 -6.91
N ARG A 72 1.92 2.12 -6.81
CA ARG A 72 2.75 1.72 -7.94
C ARG A 72 3.55 0.49 -7.59
N ARG A 73 3.92 -0.28 -8.61
CA ARG A 73 4.88 -1.36 -8.44
C ARG A 73 6.26 -0.74 -8.22
N PHE A 74 6.98 -1.18 -7.19
CA PHE A 74 8.36 -0.79 -6.97
C PHE A 74 9.23 -1.76 -7.78
N MET A 75 9.95 -1.25 -8.77
CA MET A 75 10.89 -2.02 -9.59
C MET A 75 12.29 -1.52 -9.21
N ASN A 76 13.04 -2.36 -8.52
CA ASN A 76 14.46 -2.14 -8.26
C ASN A 76 15.29 -2.79 -9.36
#